data_AF-A0A952SPX7-F1
#
_entry.id   AF-A0A952SPX7-F1
#
_cell.length_a   1.000
_cell.length_b   1.000
_cell.length_c   1.000
_cell.angle_alpha   90.00
_cell.angle_beta   90.00
_cell.angle_gamma   90.00
#
_symmetry.space_group_name_H-M   'P 1'
#
loop_
_entity.id
_entity.type
_entity.pdbx_description
1 polymer ?
#
loop_
_entity_poly.entity_id
_entity_poly.type
_entity_poly.pdbx_seq_one_letter_code
_entity_poly.pdbx_strand_id
1 'polypeptide(L)'
;MTIAACHLSPEGVVLGADSATTLNGGPDGTCHLDFAQKIFEVGPEGASVGLVTWGLGQIGDESHRTIAARLGNAHAKSPFDSLGKMATYLSEDLGRAFEKAYSIEIARYRELEEKAGYTDLEEDETKEINELRGRLSGGYCLAGRTDDFGACEAQQILWGVDKTTPEIGSGSL
;
A
#
# COMPACT_ATOMS: atom_id res chain seq x y z
N MET A 1 4.24 -11.45 7.90
CA MET A 1 3.19 -11.61 6.87
C MET A 1 1.93 -10.92 7.39
N THR A 2 1.25 -10.13 6.57
CA THR A 2 -0.02 -9.47 6.91
C THR A 2 -1.13 -10.08 6.07
N ILE A 3 -2.29 -10.32 6.66
CA ILE A 3 -3.51 -10.69 5.94
C ILE A 3 -4.47 -9.50 6.03
N ALA A 4 -4.87 -8.97 4.88
CA ALA A 4 -5.83 -7.89 4.74
C ALA A 4 -6.93 -8.29 3.74
N ALA A 5 -8.17 -7.87 4.01
CA ALA A 5 -9.33 -8.15 3.18
C ALA A 5 -10.23 -6.91 3.08
N CYS A 6 -10.81 -6.75 1.89
CA CYS A 6 -11.90 -5.82 1.64
C CYS A 6 -13.04 -6.59 0.97
N HIS A 7 -14.22 -6.54 1.57
CA HIS A 7 -15.44 -7.10 1.00
C HIS A 7 -16.42 -5.97 0.70
N LEU A 8 -16.84 -5.89 -0.56
CA LEU A 8 -17.81 -4.92 -1.05
C LEU A 8 -19.17 -5.61 -1.22
N SER A 9 -20.22 -5.03 -0.62
CA SER A 9 -21.62 -5.47 -0.78
C SER A 9 -22.54 -4.28 -1.05
N PRO A 10 -23.77 -4.51 -1.57
CA PRO A 10 -24.74 -3.43 -1.79
C PRO A 10 -25.06 -2.60 -0.53
N GLU A 11 -24.96 -3.21 0.64
CA GLU A 11 -25.26 -2.59 1.93
C GLU A 11 -24.07 -1.82 2.52
N GLY A 12 -22.84 -2.11 2.09
CA GLY A 12 -21.67 -1.58 2.78
C GLY A 12 -20.33 -2.15 2.32
N VAL A 13 -19.32 -1.83 3.11
CA VAL A 13 -17.96 -2.32 2.97
C VAL A 13 -17.51 -2.92 4.29
N VAL A 14 -16.81 -4.04 4.23
CA VAL A 14 -16.11 -4.63 5.37
C VAL A 14 -14.61 -4.62 5.10
N LEU A 15 -13.86 -3.93 5.96
CA LEU A 15 -12.40 -3.95 5.98
C LEU A 15 -11.92 -4.79 7.14
N GLY A 16 -10.96 -5.68 6.89
CA GLY A 16 -10.36 -6.53 7.91
C GLY A 16 -8.86 -6.68 7.70
N ALA A 17 -8.10 -6.71 8.78
CA ALA A 17 -6.69 -7.03 8.76
C ALA A 17 -6.26 -7.69 10.07
N ASP A 18 -5.27 -8.57 10.00
CA ASP A 18 -4.57 -9.04 11.21
C ASP A 18 -3.67 -7.92 11.78
N SER A 19 -3.32 -8.02 13.06
CA SER A 19 -2.48 -7.03 13.73
C SER A 19 -0.98 -7.40 13.76
N ALA A 20 -0.61 -8.58 13.22
CA ALA A 20 0.77 -9.06 13.31
C ALA A 20 1.70 -8.36 12.31
N THR A 21 2.80 -7.81 12.79
CA THR A 21 3.85 -7.17 11.98
C THR A 21 5.18 -7.84 12.27
N THR A 22 5.97 -8.03 11.22
CA THR A 22 7.31 -8.62 11.32
C THR A 22 8.35 -7.52 11.11
N LEU A 23 9.19 -7.29 12.11
CA LEU A 23 10.34 -6.41 12.02
C LEU A 23 11.60 -7.27 11.85
N ASN A 24 12.27 -7.11 10.70
CA ASN A 24 13.52 -7.80 10.42
C ASN A 24 14.69 -6.88 10.78
N GLY A 25 15.69 -7.38 11.51
CA GLY A 25 16.98 -6.68 11.69
C GLY A 25 17.25 -6.07 13.07
N GLY A 26 16.63 -6.58 14.13
CA GLY A 26 17.09 -6.27 15.50
C GLY A 26 18.34 -7.08 15.89
N PRO A 27 19.07 -6.69 16.96
CA PRO A 27 20.19 -7.46 17.51
C PRO A 27 19.83 -8.93 17.79
N ASP A 28 18.56 -9.19 18.14
CA ASP A 28 18.02 -10.50 18.50
C ASP A 28 17.30 -11.21 17.33
N GLY A 29 17.40 -10.69 16.10
CA GLY A 29 16.79 -11.28 14.91
C GLY A 29 15.42 -10.70 14.55
N THR A 30 14.50 -11.58 14.14
CA THR A 30 13.13 -11.22 13.71
C THR A 30 12.22 -11.01 14.91
N CYS A 31 11.60 -9.83 14.99
CA CYS A 31 10.63 -9.48 16.03
C CYS A 31 9.20 -9.49 15.45
N HIS A 32 8.26 -10.07 16.19
CA HIS A 32 6.84 -10.08 15.84
C HIS A 32 6.06 -9.21 16.83
N LEU A 33 5.35 -8.21 16.31
CA LEU A 33 4.45 -7.35 17.08
C LEU A 33 3.01 -7.69 16.73
N ASP A 34 2.10 -7.74 17.70
CA ASP A 34 0.69 -8.15 17.53
C ASP A 34 -0.32 -7.02 17.73
N PHE A 35 0.13 -5.77 17.66
CA PHE A 35 -0.67 -4.57 17.91
C PHE A 35 -0.54 -3.50 16.81
N ALA A 36 -0.14 -3.88 15.59
CA ALA A 36 -0.02 -2.93 14.50
C ALA A 36 -1.40 -2.52 13.96
N GLN A 37 -1.68 -1.21 13.93
CA GLN A 37 -2.86 -0.68 13.26
C GLN A 37 -2.65 -0.74 11.75
N LYS A 38 -3.55 -1.44 11.04
CA LYS A 38 -3.51 -1.57 9.57
C LYS A 38 -4.80 -1.10 8.90
N ILE A 39 -5.78 -0.67 9.68
CA ILE A 39 -7.05 -0.09 9.21
C ILE A 39 -7.12 1.35 9.72
N PHE A 40 -7.43 2.25 8.81
CA PHE A 40 -7.47 3.69 9.04
C PHE A 40 -8.76 4.27 8.48
N GLU A 41 -9.32 5.21 9.21
CA GLU A 41 -10.37 6.08 8.69
C GLU A 41 -9.73 7.24 7.92
N VAL A 42 -10.31 7.62 6.78
CA VAL A 42 -9.81 8.69 5.93
C VAL A 42 -10.77 9.87 5.97
N GLY A 43 -10.40 10.90 6.73
CA GLY A 43 -11.21 12.11 6.89
C GLY A 43 -11.41 12.50 8.36
N PRO A 44 -12.35 13.42 8.66
CA PRO A 44 -12.77 13.70 10.03
C PRO A 44 -13.47 12.48 10.64
N GLU A 45 -13.64 12.50 11.96
CA GLU A 45 -14.39 11.45 12.68
C GLU A 45 -15.80 11.26 12.11
N GLY A 46 -16.13 10.00 11.79
CA GLY A 46 -17.36 9.61 11.11
C GLY A 46 -17.28 9.61 9.58
N ALA A 47 -16.07 9.73 9.01
CA ALA A 47 -15.88 9.66 7.57
C ALA A 47 -16.28 8.29 7.02
N SER A 48 -16.83 8.30 5.81
CA SER A 48 -17.42 7.13 5.16
C SER A 48 -16.40 6.34 4.31
N VAL A 49 -15.12 6.72 4.35
CA VAL A 49 -14.02 6.06 3.63
C VAL A 49 -13.01 5.46 4.62
N GLY A 50 -12.73 4.17 4.44
CA GLY A 50 -11.70 3.44 5.14
C GLY A 50 -10.54 3.03 4.22
N LEU A 51 -9.39 2.80 4.84
CA LEU A 51 -8.16 2.36 4.20
C LEU A 51 -7.60 1.17 4.98
N VAL A 52 -7.35 0.05 4.32
CA VAL A 52 -6.62 -1.10 4.89
C VAL A 52 -5.29 -1.28 4.16
N THR A 53 -4.23 -1.68 4.87
CA THR A 53 -2.88 -1.85 4.30
C THR A 53 -2.24 -3.20 4.60
N TRP A 54 -1.30 -3.60 3.74
CA TRP A 54 -0.41 -4.75 3.93
C TRP A 54 0.96 -4.51 3.27
N GLY A 55 1.93 -5.36 3.61
CA GLY A 55 3.29 -5.29 3.10
C GLY A 55 4.22 -4.55 4.06
N LEU A 56 4.96 -3.58 3.54
CA LEU A 56 5.83 -2.69 4.32
C LEU A 56 5.08 -2.08 5.52
N GLY A 57 5.75 -1.93 6.67
CA GLY A 57 5.18 -1.28 7.86
C GLY A 57 5.29 0.25 7.86
N GLN A 58 6.10 0.80 6.96
CA GLN A 58 6.27 2.23 6.69
C GLN A 58 6.90 2.43 5.30
N ILE A 59 6.79 3.64 4.76
CA ILE A 59 7.42 4.02 3.48
C ILE A 59 8.46 5.10 3.76
N GLY A 60 9.75 4.73 3.75
CA GLY A 60 10.81 5.60 4.25
C GLY A 60 10.56 5.95 5.71
N ASP A 61 10.45 7.25 6.01
CA ASP A 61 10.14 7.78 7.35
C ASP A 61 8.63 7.99 7.59
N GLU A 62 7.78 7.64 6.62
CA GLU A 62 6.34 7.88 6.70
C GLU A 62 5.56 6.65 7.18
N SER A 63 4.84 6.80 8.28
CA SER A 63 3.89 5.79 8.76
C SER A 63 2.61 5.77 7.90
N HIS A 64 1.95 4.61 7.82
CA HIS A 64 0.63 4.50 7.16
C HIS A 64 -0.43 5.44 7.76
N ARG A 65 -0.34 5.73 9.06
CA ARG A 65 -1.22 6.70 9.72
C ARG A 65 -1.01 8.12 9.15
N THR A 66 0.24 8.51 8.92
CA THR A 66 0.59 9.79 8.31
C THR A 66 0.03 9.89 6.90
N ILE A 67 0.16 8.81 6.12
CA ILE A 67 -0.36 8.72 4.75
C ILE A 67 -1.89 8.87 4.74
N ALA A 68 -2.61 8.13 5.60
CA ALA A 68 -4.06 8.22 5.72
C ALA A 68 -4.52 9.63 6.14
N ALA A 69 -3.84 10.24 7.12
CA ALA A 69 -4.15 11.60 7.57
C ALA A 69 -3.91 12.64 6.46
N ARG A 70 -2.83 12.51 5.68
CA ARG A 70 -2.54 13.38 4.53
C ARG A 70 -3.62 13.27 3.46
N LEU A 71 -4.09 12.05 3.17
CA LEU A 71 -5.19 11.82 2.24
C LEU A 71 -6.50 12.48 2.72
N GLY A 72 -6.84 12.31 4.00
CA GLY A 72 -8.00 12.96 4.62
C GLY A 72 -7.91 14.49 4.56
N ASN A 73 -6.73 15.06 4.85
CA ASN A 73 -6.48 16.50 4.74
C ASN A 73 -6.59 17.01 3.29
N ALA A 74 -6.10 16.23 2.32
CA ALA A 74 -6.23 16.58 0.91
C ALA A 74 -7.70 16.63 0.49
N HIS A 75 -8.50 15.63 0.89
CA HIS A 75 -9.95 15.59 0.65
C HIS A 75 -10.67 16.76 1.35
N ALA A 76 -10.36 17.06 2.61
CA ALA A 76 -10.97 18.17 3.33
C ALA A 76 -10.68 19.54 2.70
N LYS A 77 -9.49 19.71 2.12
CA LYS A 77 -9.09 20.94 1.42
C LYS A 77 -9.72 21.04 0.03
N SER A 78 -9.79 19.92 -0.68
CA SER A 78 -10.34 19.83 -2.04
C SER A 78 -11.02 18.47 -2.18
N PRO A 79 -12.35 18.39 -1.98
CA PRO A 79 -13.08 17.13 -2.02
C PRO A 79 -12.82 16.39 -3.32
N PHE A 80 -12.50 15.11 -3.18
CA PHE A 80 -12.44 14.18 -4.29
C PHE A 80 -13.86 13.85 -4.69
N ASP A 81 -14.16 14.03 -5.96
CA ASP A 81 -15.44 13.68 -6.57
C ASP A 81 -15.47 12.23 -7.04
N SER A 82 -14.55 11.34 -6.57
CA SER A 82 -14.68 9.88 -6.60
C SER A 82 -13.63 9.16 -5.78
N LEU A 83 -13.96 7.92 -5.38
CA LEU A 83 -13.00 7.02 -4.76
C LEU A 83 -11.85 6.70 -5.71
N GLY A 84 -12.13 6.59 -7.01
CA GLY A 84 -11.13 6.46 -8.06
C GLY A 84 -10.13 7.61 -8.06
N LYS A 85 -10.57 8.88 -7.99
CA LYS A 85 -9.65 10.03 -7.94
C LYS A 85 -8.88 10.09 -6.62
N MET A 86 -9.51 9.71 -5.51
CA MET A 86 -8.82 9.58 -4.22
C MET A 86 -7.73 8.50 -4.28
N ALA A 87 -8.01 7.36 -4.92
CA ALA A 87 -7.05 6.28 -5.14
C ALA A 87 -5.91 6.69 -6.09
N THR A 88 -6.20 7.44 -7.16
CA THR A 88 -5.17 8.02 -8.04
C THR A 88 -4.24 8.95 -7.27
N TYR A 89 -4.81 9.88 -6.48
CA TYR A 89 -4.01 10.78 -5.66
C TYR A 89 -3.12 10.03 -4.68
N LEU A 90 -3.68 9.03 -3.98
CA LEU A 90 -2.93 8.19 -3.06
C LEU A 90 -1.82 7.41 -3.78
N SER A 91 -2.11 6.79 -4.93
CA SER A 91 -1.13 6.07 -5.76
C SER A 91 0.05 6.95 -6.16
N GLU A 92 -0.22 8.16 -6.68
CA GLU A 92 0.85 9.09 -7.07
C GLU A 92 1.70 9.54 -5.89
N ASP A 93 1.07 9.77 -4.74
CA ASP A 93 1.75 10.18 -3.52
C ASP A 93 2.64 9.07 -2.94
N LEU A 94 2.13 7.83 -2.94
CA LEU A 94 2.87 6.64 -2.55
C LEU A 94 4.03 6.36 -3.48
N GLY A 95 3.82 6.44 -4.79
CA GLY A 95 4.88 6.23 -5.79
C GLY A 95 6.06 7.18 -5.55
N ARG A 96 5.77 8.48 -5.36
CA ARG A 96 6.82 9.47 -5.04
C ARG A 96 7.55 9.16 -3.73
N ALA A 97 6.82 8.82 -2.66
CA ALA A 97 7.42 8.49 -1.37
C ALA A 97 8.27 7.22 -1.45
N PHE A 98 7.79 6.20 -2.16
CA PHE A 98 8.46 4.91 -2.35
C PHE A 98 9.73 5.04 -3.19
N GLU A 99 9.66 5.70 -4.36
CA GLU A 99 10.83 5.94 -5.22
C GLU A 99 11.90 6.75 -4.47
N LYS A 100 11.49 7.78 -3.72
CA LYS A 100 12.42 8.58 -2.93
C LYS A 100 13.10 7.74 -1.83
N ALA A 101 12.34 6.92 -1.11
CA ALA A 101 12.84 6.15 0.03
C ALA A 101 13.75 4.99 -0.39
N TYR A 102 13.45 4.34 -1.51
CA TYR A 102 14.09 3.08 -1.91
C TYR A 102 14.79 3.16 -3.27
N SER A 103 15.21 4.36 -3.70
CA SER A 103 15.84 4.60 -5.00
C SER A 103 17.04 3.68 -5.29
N ILE A 104 17.86 3.38 -4.28
CA ILE A 104 19.03 2.50 -4.40
C ILE A 104 18.57 1.06 -4.67
N GLU A 105 17.66 0.55 -3.86
CA GLU A 105 17.14 -0.81 -4.03
C GLU A 105 16.33 -0.99 -5.33
N ILE A 106 15.57 0.03 -5.74
CA ILE A 106 14.86 0.04 -7.03
C ILE A 106 15.85 0.01 -8.19
N ALA A 107 16.94 0.78 -8.12
CA ALA A 107 17.97 0.75 -9.15
C ALA A 107 18.64 -0.63 -9.22
N ARG A 108 18.95 -1.23 -8.07
CA ARG A 108 19.51 -2.58 -7.97
C ARG A 108 18.56 -3.66 -8.52
N TYR A 109 17.27 -3.57 -8.19
CA TYR A 109 16.25 -4.46 -8.74
C TYR A 109 16.23 -4.39 -10.28
N ARG A 110 16.24 -3.17 -10.84
CA ARG A 110 16.22 -2.97 -12.31
C ARG A 110 17.46 -3.52 -13.00
N GLU A 111 18.64 -3.36 -12.40
CA GLU A 111 19.89 -3.94 -12.90
C GLU A 111 19.79 -5.48 -12.98
N LEU A 112 19.30 -6.11 -11.92
CA LEU A 112 19.11 -7.56 -11.85
C LEU A 112 18.04 -8.05 -12.83
N GLU A 113 16.94 -7.30 -12.97
CA GLU A 113 15.88 -7.63 -13.92
C GLU A 113 16.34 -7.52 -15.37
N GLU A 114 17.11 -6.46 -15.71
CA GLU A 114 17.72 -6.31 -17.03
C GLU A 114 18.68 -7.47 -17.31
N LYS A 115 19.56 -7.80 -16.37
CA LYS A 115 20.50 -8.93 -16.50
C LYS A 115 19.77 -10.26 -16.74
N ALA A 116 18.69 -10.52 -16.01
CA ALA A 116 17.86 -11.72 -16.17
C ALA A 116 17.20 -11.83 -17.56
N GLY A 117 16.98 -10.70 -18.24
CA GLY A 117 16.47 -10.67 -19.62
C GLY A 117 17.49 -11.11 -20.67
N TYR A 118 18.79 -11.06 -20.36
CA TYR A 118 19.88 -11.39 -21.28
C TYR A 118 20.64 -12.67 -20.93
N THR A 119 20.71 -13.01 -19.64
CA THR A 119 21.51 -14.12 -19.10
C THR A 119 20.85 -14.72 -17.87
N ASP A 120 21.18 -15.97 -17.55
CA ASP A 120 20.79 -16.57 -16.27
C ASP A 120 21.47 -15.81 -15.11
N LEU A 121 20.69 -15.47 -14.09
CA LEU A 121 21.21 -14.89 -12.85
C LEU A 121 21.98 -15.94 -12.05
N GLU A 122 23.00 -15.50 -11.32
CA GLU A 122 23.64 -16.33 -10.31
C GLU A 122 22.68 -16.64 -9.14
N GLU A 123 23.02 -17.61 -8.30
CA GLU A 123 22.14 -18.06 -7.21
C GLU A 123 21.89 -16.96 -6.17
N ASP A 124 22.93 -16.18 -5.86
CA ASP A 124 22.89 -15.04 -4.95
C ASP A 124 22.10 -13.87 -5.54
N GLU A 125 22.25 -13.58 -6.83
CA GLU A 125 21.46 -12.59 -7.56
C GLU A 125 19.97 -12.96 -7.62
N THR A 126 19.67 -14.25 -7.86
CA THR A 126 18.31 -14.78 -7.83
C THR A 126 17.70 -14.66 -6.44
N LYS A 127 18.50 -14.87 -5.39
CA LYS A 127 18.05 -14.66 -4.02
C LYS A 127 17.79 -13.18 -3.74
N GLU A 128 18.70 -12.30 -4.14
CA GLU A 128 18.60 -10.86 -3.95
C GLU A 128 17.36 -10.28 -4.64
N ILE A 129 17.10 -10.61 -5.91
CA ILE A 129 15.92 -10.10 -6.63
C ILE A 129 14.61 -10.56 -5.97
N ASN A 130 14.57 -11.79 -5.45
CA ASN A 130 13.40 -12.32 -4.73
C ASN A 130 13.22 -11.66 -3.36
N GLU A 131 14.31 -11.40 -2.64
CA GLU A 131 14.29 -10.64 -1.38
C GLU A 131 13.80 -9.20 -1.59
N LEU A 132 14.25 -8.53 -2.66
CA LEU A 132 13.78 -7.19 -3.03
C LEU A 132 12.28 -7.20 -3.33
N ARG A 133 11.79 -8.14 -4.15
CA ARG A 133 10.34 -8.30 -4.43
C ARG A 133 9.52 -8.56 -3.17
N GLY A 134 10.01 -9.45 -2.31
CA GLY A 134 9.30 -9.84 -1.09
C GLY A 134 9.27 -8.74 -0.02
N ARG A 135 10.36 -7.98 0.13
CA ARG A 135 10.49 -6.95 1.16
C ARG A 135 9.88 -5.61 0.73
N LEU A 136 10.03 -5.23 -0.53
CA LEU A 136 9.66 -3.92 -1.04
C LEU A 136 8.39 -3.98 -1.88
N SER A 137 7.34 -4.54 -1.30
CA SER A 137 6.01 -4.58 -1.89
C SER A 137 4.94 -4.36 -0.83
N GLY A 138 3.75 -3.98 -1.29
CA GLY A 138 2.61 -3.75 -0.42
C GLY A 138 1.38 -3.32 -1.18
N GLY A 139 0.34 -3.04 -0.43
CA GLY A 139 -0.89 -2.57 -1.02
C GLY A 139 -1.79 -1.85 -0.04
N TYR A 140 -2.75 -1.14 -0.61
CA TYR A 140 -3.90 -0.59 0.09
C TYR A 140 -5.17 -1.10 -0.56
N CYS A 141 -6.22 -1.22 0.24
CA CYS A 141 -7.56 -1.13 -0.27
C CYS A 141 -8.25 0.07 0.37
N LEU A 142 -8.69 0.98 -0.49
CA LEU A 142 -9.47 2.15 -0.14
C LEU A 142 -10.92 1.82 -0.48
N ALA A 143 -11.83 1.93 0.48
CA ALA A 143 -13.21 1.54 0.25
C ALA A 143 -14.16 2.28 1.17
N GLY A 144 -15.38 2.50 0.70
CA GLY A 144 -16.37 3.25 1.45
C GLY A 144 -17.48 3.81 0.61
N ARG A 145 -18.20 4.76 1.20
CA ARG A 145 -19.11 5.67 0.51
C ARG A 145 -18.55 7.07 0.64
N THR A 146 -19.00 7.98 -0.21
CA THR A 146 -18.98 9.41 0.10
C THR A 146 -20.36 9.94 -0.21
N ASP A 147 -20.73 11.08 0.37
CA ASP A 147 -22.08 11.65 0.23
C ASP A 147 -22.42 11.97 -1.25
N ASP A 148 -21.41 12.08 -2.11
CA ASP A 148 -21.52 12.33 -3.54
C ASP A 148 -21.63 11.05 -4.41
N PHE A 149 -21.46 9.84 -3.83
CA PHE A 149 -21.18 8.61 -4.61
C PHE A 149 -22.32 7.60 -4.76
N GLY A 150 -23.43 7.76 -4.04
CA GLY A 150 -24.58 6.85 -4.16
C GLY A 150 -24.30 5.44 -3.60
N ALA A 151 -23.52 4.63 -4.32
CA ALA A 151 -23.16 3.24 -4.00
C ALA A 151 -21.80 3.13 -3.28
N CYS A 152 -21.57 2.00 -2.61
CA CYS A 152 -20.26 1.65 -2.06
C CYS A 152 -19.28 1.33 -3.19
N GLU A 153 -18.03 1.77 -3.03
CA GLU A 153 -16.95 1.47 -3.98
C GLU A 153 -15.71 0.94 -3.23
N ALA A 154 -14.85 0.22 -3.95
CA ALA A 154 -13.55 -0.21 -3.47
C ALA A 154 -12.49 -0.08 -4.57
N GLN A 155 -11.32 0.41 -4.20
CA GLN A 155 -10.14 0.53 -5.05
C GLN A 155 -8.97 -0.19 -4.38
N GLN A 156 -8.30 -1.05 -5.14
CA GLN A 156 -7.05 -1.69 -4.75
C GLN A 156 -5.88 -0.90 -5.33
N ILE A 157 -4.86 -0.64 -4.52
CA ILE A 157 -3.61 -0.01 -4.94
C ILE A 157 -2.47 -0.98 -4.61
N LEU A 158 -1.69 -1.37 -5.60
CA LEU A 158 -0.54 -2.26 -5.45
C LEU A 158 0.75 -1.53 -5.80
N TRP A 159 1.77 -1.61 -4.95
CA TRP A 159 3.11 -1.13 -5.26
C TRP A 159 4.16 -2.21 -4.99
N GLY A 160 5.27 -2.10 -5.70
CA GLY A 160 6.40 -3.00 -5.58
C GLY A 160 7.62 -2.44 -6.30
N VAL A 161 8.78 -3.06 -6.09
CA VAL A 161 9.99 -2.77 -6.87
C VAL A 161 9.81 -2.99 -8.37
N ASP A 162 8.89 -3.87 -8.75
CA ASP A 162 8.45 -4.14 -10.13
C ASP A 162 7.42 -3.12 -10.65
N LYS A 163 6.84 -2.29 -9.77
CA LYS A 163 5.74 -1.36 -10.06
C LYS A 163 5.99 0.00 -9.41
N THR A 164 6.88 0.79 -10.02
CA THR A 164 7.21 2.12 -9.48
C THR A 164 6.05 3.11 -9.59
N THR A 165 5.13 2.89 -10.54
CA THR A 165 3.80 3.50 -10.53
C THR A 165 2.81 2.49 -9.94
N PRO A 166 2.18 2.77 -8.78
CA PRO A 166 1.26 1.82 -8.19
C PRO A 166 0.04 1.57 -9.10
N GLU A 167 -0.31 0.30 -9.27
CA GLU A 167 -1.43 -0.14 -10.09
C GLU A 167 -2.74 0.02 -9.32
N ILE A 168 -3.77 0.55 -9.99
CA ILE A 168 -5.11 0.69 -9.43
C ILE A 168 -6.02 -0.36 -10.06
N GLY A 169 -6.55 -1.25 -9.23
CA GLY A 169 -7.63 -2.17 -9.59
C GLY A 169 -8.95 -1.69 -9.00
N SER A 170 -10.04 -1.75 -9.77
CA SER A 170 -11.37 -1.40 -9.28
C SER A 170 -12.21 -2.64 -9.02
N GLY A 171 -13.00 -2.60 -7.95
CA GLY A 171 -14.12 -3.51 -7.73
C GLY A 171 -15.41 -2.69 -7.70
N SER A 172 -16.36 -3.05 -8.55
CA SER A 172 -17.74 -2.54 -8.51
C SER A 172 -18.70 -3.71 -8.33
N LEU A 173 -19.85 -3.44 -7.70
CA LEU A 173 -20.97 -4.40 -7.61
C LEU A 173 -21.67 -4.56 -8.95
#